data_AF-A0A813JEM6-F1
#
_entry.id   AF-A0A813JEM6-F1
#
_cell.length_a   1.000
_cell.length_b   1.000
_cell.length_c   1.000
_cell.angle_alpha   90.00
_cell.angle_beta   90.00
_cell.angle_gamma   90.00
#
_symmetry.space_group_name_H-M   'P 1'
#
loop_
_entity.id
_entity.type
_entity.pdbx_description
1 polymer ?
#
loop_
_entity_poly.entity_id
_entity_poly.type
_entity_poly.pdbx_seq_one_letter_code
_entity_poly.pdbx_strand_id
1 'polypeptide(L)'
;DSKPGATAPRSTAPPGRATVNGSAPSVRREGGRPSVVLDGSGTRRILPEQLAGVEAASSQFVCSLCQFVMVRPVITRCSHLFCDPCFKNWVANEVSKHKSKSASGPVPQITCPNEDCRELLKKTDVILMEQADSKTSAVQLLQRLRNNLNIRCVHHGGHHQFGFGQDAATLKREQGITCNWTGDPLGYEEHMRKGCPVEAFLASKIEKTNQMPMTLHGGQ
;
A
#
# COMPACT_ATOMS: atom_id res chain seq x y z
N ASP A 1 21.33 62.18 24.63
CA ASP A 1 21.26 61.56 23.29
C ASP A 1 21.61 60.09 23.33
N SER A 2 20.61 59.21 23.36
CA SER A 2 20.81 57.77 23.39
C SER A 2 19.73 57.05 22.58
N LYS A 3 20.06 56.59 21.37
CA LYS A 3 19.35 55.48 20.70
C LYS A 3 20.20 54.89 19.56
N PRO A 4 20.68 53.63 19.67
CA PRO A 4 21.09 52.86 18.51
C PRO A 4 19.90 52.04 17.99
N GLY A 5 19.63 52.14 16.69
CA GLY A 5 18.61 51.37 15.99
C GLY A 5 19.10 49.96 15.68
N ALA A 6 18.37 48.96 16.17
CA ALA A 6 18.57 47.56 15.83
C ALA A 6 17.68 47.19 14.63
N THR A 7 18.31 46.79 13.52
CA THR A 7 17.66 46.17 12.36
C THR A 7 17.52 44.66 12.60
N ALA A 8 16.28 44.18 12.66
CA ALA A 8 15.96 42.75 12.76
C ALA A 8 16.03 42.06 11.38
N PRO A 9 16.46 40.78 11.29
CA PRO A 9 16.44 40.03 10.04
C PRO A 9 15.03 39.49 9.72
N ARG A 10 14.69 39.62 8.44
CA ARG A 10 13.41 39.23 7.84
C ARG A 10 13.35 37.71 7.70
N SER A 11 12.52 37.07 8.53
CA SER A 11 12.29 35.62 8.52
C SER A 11 11.38 35.25 7.34
N THR A 12 11.91 34.53 6.35
CA THR A 12 11.13 33.95 5.24
C THR A 12 10.64 32.57 5.66
N ALA A 13 9.34 32.48 5.97
CA ALA A 13 8.65 31.20 6.16
C ALA A 13 8.52 30.44 4.83
N PRO A 14 8.62 29.10 4.81
CA PRO A 14 8.36 28.32 3.60
C PRO A 14 6.85 28.26 3.32
N PRO A 15 6.44 28.23 2.03
CA PRO A 15 5.03 28.24 1.66
C PRO A 15 4.34 26.92 2.04
N GLY A 16 3.09 27.07 2.46
CA GLY A 16 2.22 26.01 2.95
C GLY A 16 2.06 24.86 1.97
N ARG A 17 2.10 23.65 2.54
CA ARG A 17 1.81 22.38 1.88
C ARG A 17 0.33 22.36 1.51
N ALA A 18 0.03 22.57 0.23
CA ALA A 18 -1.32 22.42 -0.31
C ALA A 18 -1.77 20.96 -0.16
N THR A 19 -2.93 20.78 0.45
CA THR A 19 -3.61 19.49 0.60
C THR A 19 -4.01 19.00 -0.79
N VAL A 20 -3.22 18.09 -1.35
CA VAL A 20 -3.64 17.36 -2.55
C VAL A 20 -4.79 16.44 -2.18
N ASN A 21 -5.88 16.51 -2.96
CA ASN A 21 -6.96 15.53 -2.98
C ASN A 21 -6.43 14.19 -3.52
N GLY A 22 -5.53 13.55 -2.77
CA GLY A 22 -5.28 12.14 -2.91
C GLY A 22 -6.46 11.42 -2.30
N SER A 23 -7.34 10.87 -3.13
CA SER A 23 -8.31 9.88 -2.68
C SER A 23 -7.56 8.88 -1.83
N ALA A 24 -7.85 8.84 -0.53
CA ALA A 24 -7.32 7.82 0.38
C ALA A 24 -7.47 6.45 -0.31
N PRO A 25 -6.53 5.50 -0.11
CA PRO A 25 -6.67 4.17 -0.68
C PRO A 25 -8.08 3.68 -0.38
N SER A 26 -8.83 3.32 -1.43
CA SER A 26 -10.19 2.78 -1.29
C SER A 26 -10.07 1.39 -0.68
N VAL A 27 -9.85 1.35 0.64
CA VAL A 27 -9.84 0.14 1.45
C VAL A 27 -11.28 -0.32 1.48
N ARG A 28 -11.61 -1.36 0.71
CA ARG A 28 -12.88 -2.06 0.90
C ARG A 28 -12.78 -2.80 2.22
N ARG A 29 -13.53 -2.33 3.22
CA ARG A 29 -13.70 -3.03 4.50
C ARG A 29 -14.76 -4.12 4.30
N GLU A 30 -14.37 -5.28 3.79
CA GLU A 30 -15.27 -6.44 3.81
C GLU A 30 -15.54 -6.86 5.25
N GLY A 31 -16.83 -6.96 5.63
CA GLY A 31 -17.24 -7.51 6.92
C GLY A 31 -16.91 -6.69 8.16
N GLY A 32 -16.66 -5.38 8.04
CA GLY A 32 -16.50 -4.48 9.19
C GLY A 32 -15.21 -4.64 10.00
N ARG A 33 -14.33 -5.59 9.65
CA ARG A 33 -13.04 -5.82 10.34
C ARG A 33 -11.96 -4.86 9.85
N PRO A 34 -11.45 -3.95 10.70
CA PRO A 34 -10.41 -2.99 10.27
C PRO A 34 -9.07 -3.63 9.88
N SER A 35 -8.75 -4.83 10.40
CA SER A 35 -7.48 -5.49 10.09
C SER A 35 -7.42 -6.20 8.73
N VAL A 36 -8.55 -6.29 8.03
CA VAL A 36 -8.65 -6.89 6.70
C VAL A 36 -8.40 -5.79 5.66
N VAL A 37 -7.14 -5.63 5.26
CA VAL A 37 -6.73 -4.62 4.28
C VAL A 37 -6.66 -5.25 2.89
N LEU A 38 -7.68 -4.98 2.07
CA LEU A 38 -7.82 -5.50 0.72
C LEU A 38 -7.83 -4.38 -0.31
N ASP A 39 -7.37 -4.67 -1.53
CA ASP A 39 -7.61 -3.81 -2.69
C ASP A 39 -8.97 -4.08 -3.34
N GLY A 40 -9.29 -3.36 -4.42
CA GLY A 40 -10.55 -3.50 -5.16
C GLY A 40 -10.77 -4.90 -5.79
N SER A 41 -9.72 -5.73 -5.86
CA SER A 41 -9.81 -7.12 -6.33
C SER A 41 -9.96 -8.14 -5.19
N GLY A 42 -10.01 -7.69 -3.94
CA GLY A 42 -10.03 -8.57 -2.77
C GLY A 42 -8.65 -9.15 -2.42
N THR A 43 -7.58 -8.63 -3.00
CA THR A 43 -6.22 -9.09 -2.69
C THR A 43 -5.68 -8.36 -1.46
N ARG A 44 -5.07 -9.10 -0.52
CA ARG A 44 -4.47 -8.52 0.70
C ARG A 44 -3.34 -7.55 0.34
N ARG A 45 -3.35 -6.38 0.99
CA ARG A 45 -2.35 -5.33 0.82
C ARG A 45 -1.55 -5.12 2.09
N ILE A 46 -0.34 -4.59 1.91
CA ILE A 46 0.53 -4.14 2.98
C ILE A 46 0.52 -2.61 2.99
N LEU A 47 0.25 -2.04 4.15
CA LEU A 47 0.26 -0.59 4.36
C LEU A 47 1.69 -0.07 4.59
N PRO A 48 2.00 1.17 4.20
CA PRO A 48 3.31 1.78 4.48
C PRO A 48 3.69 1.73 5.97
N GLU A 49 2.73 1.92 6.86
CA GLU A 49 2.94 1.90 8.32
C GLU A 49 3.43 0.53 8.84
N GLN A 50 3.15 -0.54 8.10
CA GLN A 50 3.61 -1.89 8.43
C GLN A 50 5.10 -2.10 8.15
N LEU A 51 5.74 -1.25 7.35
CA LEU A 51 7.17 -1.37 7.08
C LEU A 51 7.97 -1.02 8.35
N ALA A 52 8.92 -1.89 8.70
CA ALA A 52 9.88 -1.70 9.77
C ALA A 52 11.25 -1.31 9.18
N GLY A 53 11.86 -0.24 9.69
CA GLY A 53 13.20 0.18 9.31
C GLY A 53 13.29 1.66 8.93
N VAL A 54 14.38 2.03 8.24
CA VAL A 54 14.70 3.42 7.86
C VAL A 54 13.66 3.93 6.85
N GLU A 55 12.85 4.90 7.27
CA GLU A 55 11.74 5.55 6.55
C GLU A 55 12.01 5.88 5.07
N ALA A 56 13.26 6.20 4.73
CA ALA A 56 13.65 6.57 3.37
C ALA A 56 13.67 5.39 2.38
N ALA A 57 13.98 4.16 2.84
CA ALA A 57 14.05 2.98 1.97
C ALA A 57 12.67 2.30 1.82
N SER A 58 11.86 2.32 2.88
CA SER A 58 10.50 1.77 2.89
C SER A 58 9.56 2.55 1.98
N SER A 59 9.66 3.88 1.99
CA SER A 59 8.79 4.76 1.20
C SER A 59 8.98 4.60 -0.33
N GLN A 60 10.18 4.22 -0.78
CA GLN A 60 10.48 3.97 -2.19
C GLN A 60 9.70 2.78 -2.77
N PHE A 61 9.22 1.89 -1.89
CA PHE A 61 8.42 0.74 -2.28
C PHE A 61 6.91 0.95 -2.15
N VAL A 62 6.45 2.18 -1.94
CA VAL A 62 5.04 2.55 -1.91
C VAL A 62 4.59 3.01 -3.30
N CYS A 63 3.52 2.39 -3.81
CA CYS A 63 2.95 2.73 -5.11
C CYS A 63 2.21 4.07 -5.04
N SER A 64 2.59 5.07 -5.83
CA SER A 64 1.88 6.36 -5.83
C SER A 64 0.42 6.27 -6.33
N LEU A 65 0.08 5.24 -7.11
CA LEU A 65 -1.27 5.03 -7.63
C LEU A 65 -2.24 4.41 -6.61
N CYS A 66 -1.75 3.59 -5.68
CA CYS A 66 -2.61 2.89 -4.72
C CYS A 66 -2.23 3.08 -3.25
N GLN A 67 -1.13 3.78 -2.96
CA GLN A 67 -0.65 4.11 -1.61
C GLN A 67 -0.40 2.90 -0.70
N PHE A 68 -0.19 1.72 -1.31
CA PHE A 68 0.22 0.50 -0.63
C PHE A 68 1.65 0.14 -1.02
N VAL A 69 2.29 -0.71 -0.22
CA VAL A 69 3.53 -1.36 -0.62
C VAL A 69 3.31 -2.11 -1.94
N MET A 70 4.28 -1.99 -2.84
CA MET A 70 4.16 -2.48 -4.21
C MET A 70 4.12 -4.00 -4.31
N VAL A 71 3.12 -4.46 -5.05
CA VAL A 71 2.95 -5.87 -5.44
C VAL A 71 3.34 -5.99 -6.90
N ARG A 72 4.25 -6.93 -7.20
CA ARG A 72 4.84 -7.15 -8.54
C ARG A 72 5.22 -5.82 -9.22
N PRO A 73 6.21 -5.09 -8.69
CA PRO A 73 6.52 -3.75 -9.16
C PRO A 73 6.98 -3.73 -10.62
N VAL A 74 6.52 -2.75 -11.37
CA VAL A 74 7.06 -2.37 -12.68
C VAL A 74 7.97 -1.16 -12.52
N ILE A 75 9.05 -1.13 -13.30
CA ILE A 75 9.98 0.00 -13.37
C ILE A 75 9.84 0.62 -14.76
N THR A 76 9.62 1.93 -14.80
CA THR A 76 9.59 2.69 -16.06
C THR A 76 11.00 3.17 -16.43
N ARG A 77 11.22 3.53 -17.70
CA ARG A 77 12.50 4.13 -18.15
C ARG A 77 12.83 5.43 -17.42
N CYS A 78 11.83 6.19 -16.97
CA CYS A 78 12.02 7.35 -16.09
C CYS A 78 12.21 6.99 -14.61
N SER A 79 12.52 5.72 -14.29
CA SER A 79 12.85 5.22 -12.94
C SER A 79 11.73 5.35 -11.90
N HIS A 80 10.48 5.49 -12.31
CA HIS A 80 9.35 5.44 -11.39
C HIS A 80 8.83 4.02 -11.24
N LEU A 81 8.37 3.69 -10.04
CA LEU A 81 7.88 2.36 -9.69
C LEU A 81 6.38 2.37 -9.39
N PHE A 82 5.67 1.36 -9.88
CA PHE A 82 4.24 1.17 -9.64
C PHE A 82 3.92 -0.32 -9.47
N CYS A 83 2.77 -0.67 -8.89
CA CYS A 83 2.28 -2.05 -9.00
C CYS A 83 1.93 -2.36 -10.46
N ASP A 84 2.28 -3.54 -10.97
CA ASP A 84 1.83 -4.03 -12.29
C ASP A 84 0.32 -3.86 -12.53
N PRO A 85 -0.59 -4.29 -11.62
CA PRO A 85 -2.03 -4.09 -11.83
C PRO A 85 -2.43 -2.60 -11.88
N CYS A 86 -1.82 -1.76 -11.05
CA CYS A 86 -2.12 -0.32 -11.04
C CYS A 86 -1.68 0.35 -12.33
N PHE A 87 -0.48 0.02 -12.81
CA PHE A 87 0.04 0.57 -14.06
C PHE A 87 -0.79 0.11 -15.27
N LYS A 88 -1.18 -1.16 -15.32
CA LYS A 88 -2.08 -1.68 -16.37
C LYS A 88 -3.43 -0.96 -16.39
N ASN A 89 -4.02 -0.72 -15.22
CA ASN A 89 -5.27 0.02 -15.12
C ASN A 89 -5.12 1.49 -15.58
N TRP A 90 -4.01 2.13 -15.21
CA TRP A 90 -3.67 3.48 -15.70
C TRP A 90 -3.56 3.52 -17.23
N VAL A 91 -2.80 2.59 -17.82
CA VAL A 91 -2.65 2.48 -19.28
C VAL A 91 -4.02 2.32 -19.95
N ALA A 92 -4.88 1.44 -19.43
CA ALA A 92 -6.22 1.22 -19.99
C ALA A 92 -7.06 2.51 -19.98
N ASN A 93 -7.00 3.29 -18.89
CA ASN A 93 -7.70 4.56 -18.77
C ASN A 93 -7.14 5.61 -19.76
N GLU A 94 -5.82 5.73 -19.88
CA GLU A 94 -5.19 6.68 -20.81
C GLU A 94 -5.49 6.33 -22.28
N VAL A 95 -5.44 5.05 -22.64
CA VAL A 95 -5.83 4.59 -23.98
C VAL A 95 -7.29 4.92 -24.28
N SER A 96 -8.17 4.71 -23.29
CA SER A 96 -9.61 5.00 -23.44
C SER A 96 -9.87 6.50 -23.65
N LYS A 97 -9.21 7.37 -22.88
CA LYS A 97 -9.28 8.83 -23.03
C LYS A 97 -8.74 9.32 -24.38
N HIS A 98 -7.69 8.68 -24.90
CA HIS A 98 -7.15 9.03 -26.21
C HIS A 98 -8.12 8.65 -27.33
N LYS A 99 -8.67 7.44 -27.27
CA LYS A 99 -9.64 6.93 -28.27
C LYS A 99 -10.96 7.71 -28.26
N SER A 100 -11.38 8.27 -27.13
CA SER A 100 -12.57 9.12 -27.07
C SER A 100 -12.38 10.49 -27.74
N LYS A 101 -11.14 10.95 -27.93
CA LYS A 101 -10.81 12.26 -28.53
C LYS A 101 -10.34 12.15 -29.99
N SER A 102 -9.80 11.01 -30.39
CA SER A 102 -9.28 10.76 -31.73
C SER A 102 -9.75 9.40 -32.23
N ALA A 103 -10.40 9.39 -33.40
CA ALA A 103 -10.94 8.19 -34.00
C ALA A 103 -9.86 7.45 -34.82
N SER A 104 -9.63 6.20 -34.41
CA SER A 104 -8.84 5.16 -35.09
C SER A 104 -7.31 5.30 -35.01
N GLY A 105 -6.69 4.31 -34.36
CA GLY A 105 -5.24 4.15 -34.29
C GLY A 105 -4.75 3.51 -32.98
N PRO A 106 -3.63 2.77 -32.99
CA PRO A 106 -2.90 2.41 -31.77
C PRO A 106 -2.43 3.66 -31.03
N VAL A 107 -2.49 3.67 -29.70
CA VAL A 107 -1.91 4.75 -28.87
C VAL A 107 -0.43 4.40 -28.66
N PRO A 108 0.51 5.14 -29.26
CA PRO A 108 1.92 4.73 -29.28
C PRO A 108 2.64 4.99 -27.97
N GLN A 109 2.20 6.02 -27.21
CA GLN A 109 2.84 6.47 -25.98
C GLN A 109 1.80 6.99 -24.99
N ILE A 110 2.11 6.85 -23.70
CA ILE A 110 1.31 7.38 -22.59
C ILE A 110 2.20 8.15 -21.62
N THR A 111 1.65 9.12 -20.91
CA THR A 111 2.41 9.85 -19.88
C THR A 111 2.65 8.97 -18.65
N CYS A 112 3.83 9.14 -18.04
CA CYS A 112 4.13 8.56 -16.74
C CYS A 112 3.06 8.94 -15.70
N PRO A 113 2.59 7.99 -14.86
CA PRO A 113 1.58 8.29 -13.83
C PRO A 113 2.08 9.12 -12.63
N ASN A 114 3.38 9.44 -12.55
CA ASN A 114 3.91 10.21 -11.42
C ASN A 114 3.63 11.71 -11.61
N GLU A 115 3.08 12.38 -10.59
CA GLU A 115 2.55 13.76 -10.65
C GLU A 115 3.52 14.82 -11.20
N ASP A 116 4.83 14.63 -11.01
CA ASP A 116 5.86 15.56 -11.51
C ASP A 116 6.64 15.04 -12.73
N CYS A 117 6.22 13.91 -13.30
CA CYS A 117 6.91 13.27 -14.41
C CYS A 117 6.12 13.42 -15.71
N ARG A 118 6.75 14.02 -16.74
CA ARG A 118 6.15 14.23 -18.05
C ARG A 118 6.67 13.27 -19.13
N GLU A 119 7.43 12.25 -18.73
CA GLU A 119 8.01 11.29 -19.66
C GLU A 119 6.92 10.51 -20.42
N LEU A 120 7.12 10.33 -21.72
CA LEU A 120 6.24 9.55 -22.59
C LEU A 120 6.75 8.11 -22.71
N LEU A 121 5.96 7.16 -22.22
CA LEU A 121 6.31 5.75 -22.12
C LEU A 121 5.71 4.95 -23.28
N LYS A 122 6.55 4.18 -23.97
CA LYS A 122 6.15 3.07 -24.83
C LYS A 122 6.06 1.80 -24.01
N LYS A 123 5.45 0.74 -24.57
CA LYS A 123 5.40 -0.59 -23.92
C LYS A 123 6.79 -1.13 -23.58
N THR A 124 7.79 -0.86 -24.40
CA THR A 124 9.20 -1.27 -24.20
C THR A 124 9.91 -0.50 -23.10
N ASP A 125 9.36 0.64 -22.66
CA ASP A 125 9.91 1.48 -21.60
C ASP A 125 9.46 1.02 -20.20
N VAL A 126 8.75 -0.10 -20.10
CA VAL A 126 8.20 -0.63 -18.86
C VAL A 126 8.68 -2.06 -18.68
N ILE A 127 9.38 -2.31 -17.58
CA ILE A 127 9.97 -3.59 -17.26
C ILE A 127 9.33 -4.11 -15.98
N LEU A 128 8.81 -5.34 -16.00
CA LEU A 128 8.39 -6.01 -14.78
C LEU A 128 9.64 -6.43 -14.00
N MET A 129 9.72 -6.00 -12.75
CA MET A 129 10.92 -6.22 -11.94
C MET A 129 11.26 -7.70 -11.80
N GLU A 130 10.27 -8.60 -11.70
CA GLU A 130 10.46 -10.05 -11.57
C GLU A 130 10.99 -10.73 -12.86
N GLN A 131 10.76 -10.13 -14.03
CA GLN A 131 11.11 -10.70 -15.34
C GLN A 131 12.36 -10.07 -15.95
N ALA A 132 12.96 -9.08 -15.29
CA ALA A 132 14.18 -8.48 -15.80
C ALA A 132 15.30 -9.53 -15.82
N ASP A 133 15.77 -9.87 -17.02
CA ASP A 133 17.00 -10.64 -17.18
C ASP A 133 18.10 -10.04 -16.30
N SER A 134 19.00 -10.89 -15.80
CA SER A 134 20.09 -10.54 -14.87
C SER A 134 21.09 -9.48 -15.39
N LYS A 135 20.80 -8.77 -16.49
CA LYS A 135 21.69 -7.86 -17.20
C LYS A 135 21.69 -6.43 -16.65
N THR A 136 20.64 -5.98 -15.96
CA THR A 136 20.62 -4.61 -15.38
C THR A 136 20.88 -4.64 -13.87
N SER A 137 22.08 -4.21 -13.46
CA SER A 137 22.53 -4.16 -12.07
C SER A 137 21.58 -3.40 -11.13
N ALA A 138 20.98 -2.30 -11.61
CA ALA A 138 20.04 -1.48 -10.85
C ALA A 138 18.74 -2.24 -10.50
N VAL A 139 18.21 -3.04 -11.43
CA VAL A 139 16.99 -3.83 -11.18
C VAL A 139 17.26 -4.91 -10.14
N GLN A 140 18.41 -5.58 -10.22
CA GLN A 140 18.79 -6.56 -9.21
C GLN A 140 18.97 -5.92 -7.82
N LEU A 141 19.51 -4.70 -7.74
CA LEU A 141 19.62 -3.99 -6.48
C LEU A 141 18.23 -3.68 -5.90
N LEU A 142 17.31 -3.18 -6.73
CA LEU A 142 15.92 -2.92 -6.30
C LEU A 142 15.20 -4.19 -5.85
N GLN A 143 15.40 -5.32 -6.53
CA GLN A 143 14.88 -6.62 -6.09
C GLN A 143 15.42 -7.01 -4.71
N ARG A 144 16.73 -6.88 -4.50
CA ARG A 144 17.36 -7.16 -3.20
C ARG A 144 16.80 -6.25 -2.11
N LEU A 145 16.69 -4.95 -2.37
CA LEU A 145 16.12 -3.99 -1.41
C LEU A 145 14.66 -4.33 -1.08
N ARG A 146 13.85 -4.68 -2.09
CA ARG A 146 12.46 -5.10 -1.89
C ARG A 146 12.36 -6.37 -1.05
N ASN A 147 13.17 -7.37 -1.34
CA ASN A 147 13.12 -8.65 -0.64
C ASN A 147 13.63 -8.55 0.81
N ASN A 148 14.43 -7.53 1.11
CA ASN A 148 14.88 -7.21 2.47
C ASN A 148 13.96 -6.22 3.20
N LEU A 149 12.81 -5.85 2.62
CA LEU A 149 11.81 -5.09 3.35
C LEU A 149 11.39 -5.89 4.58
N ASN A 150 11.38 -5.24 5.72
CA ASN A 150 10.90 -5.84 6.94
C ASN A 150 9.47 -5.35 7.20
N ILE A 151 8.54 -6.26 7.45
CA ILE A 151 7.11 -6.00 7.55
C ILE A 151 6.65 -6.49 8.91
N ARG A 152 6.01 -5.61 9.67
CA ARG A 152 5.25 -5.96 10.86
C ARG A 152 3.86 -6.44 10.48
N CYS A 153 3.41 -7.49 11.16
CA CYS A 153 2.04 -7.98 11.02
C CYS A 153 1.01 -6.85 11.20
N VAL A 154 -0.11 -6.84 10.47
CA VAL A 154 -1.20 -5.86 10.69
C VAL A 154 -1.73 -5.87 12.14
N HIS A 155 -1.59 -7.00 12.82
CA HIS A 155 -1.92 -7.23 14.22
C HIS A 155 -0.75 -7.02 15.19
N HIS A 156 0.37 -6.48 14.71
CA HIS A 156 1.55 -6.23 15.54
C HIS A 156 1.23 -5.20 16.64
N GLY A 157 1.75 -5.41 17.86
CA GLY A 157 1.48 -4.54 19.00
C GLY A 157 1.80 -3.05 18.79
N GLY A 158 2.78 -2.77 17.92
CA GLY A 158 3.16 -1.42 17.48
C GLY A 158 2.20 -0.76 16.48
N HIS A 159 1.04 -1.37 16.18
CA HIS A 159 0.02 -0.81 15.30
C HIS A 159 -1.32 -0.52 15.98
N HIS A 160 -1.45 -0.73 17.28
CA HIS A 160 -2.70 -0.49 18.00
C HIS A 160 -3.22 0.96 17.90
N GLN A 161 -2.34 1.92 17.61
CA GLN A 161 -2.69 3.31 17.37
C GLN A 161 -3.35 3.56 16.00
N PHE A 162 -3.20 2.63 15.04
CA PHE A 162 -3.79 2.77 13.71
C PHE A 162 -5.17 2.10 13.64
N GLY A 163 -6.01 2.58 12.73
CA GLY A 163 -7.36 2.02 12.54
C GLY A 163 -7.36 0.52 12.23
N PHE A 164 -6.40 0.05 11.43
CA PHE A 164 -6.27 -1.36 11.07
C PHE A 164 -5.77 -2.26 12.20
N GLY A 165 -5.15 -1.69 13.24
CA GLY A 165 -4.64 -2.43 14.40
C GLY A 165 -5.69 -2.66 15.49
N GLN A 166 -6.91 -2.13 15.34
CA GLN A 166 -7.94 -2.15 16.39
C GLN A 166 -8.45 -3.55 16.73
N ASP A 167 -8.48 -4.48 15.77
CA ASP A 167 -8.84 -5.88 16.03
C ASP A 167 -7.86 -6.51 17.02
N ALA A 168 -6.56 -6.30 16.81
CA ALA A 168 -5.51 -6.81 17.70
C ALA A 168 -5.52 -6.10 19.06
N ALA A 169 -5.74 -4.78 19.07
CA ALA A 169 -5.83 -4.01 20.31
C ALA A 169 -6.99 -4.51 21.19
N THR A 170 -8.13 -4.84 20.58
CA THR A 170 -9.31 -5.38 21.26
C THR A 170 -9.04 -6.78 21.82
N LEU A 171 -8.49 -7.69 21.02
CA LEU A 171 -8.17 -9.04 21.50
C LEU A 171 -7.09 -9.05 22.58
N LYS A 172 -6.11 -8.15 22.52
CA LYS A 172 -5.13 -8.01 23.60
C LYS A 172 -5.81 -7.66 24.92
N ARG A 173 -6.74 -6.70 24.90
CA ARG A 173 -7.46 -6.25 26.11
C ARG A 173 -8.40 -7.33 26.67
N GLU A 174 -9.11 -8.04 25.80
CA GLU A 174 -10.18 -8.96 26.20
C GLU A 174 -9.71 -10.38 26.45
N GLN A 175 -8.66 -10.82 25.74
CA GLN A 175 -8.23 -12.22 25.69
C GLN A 175 -6.72 -12.39 25.90
N GLY A 176 -5.95 -11.30 26.01
CA GLY A 176 -4.49 -11.36 26.13
C GLY A 176 -3.77 -11.80 24.84
N ILE A 177 -4.49 -11.98 23.74
CA ILE A 177 -3.92 -12.47 22.47
C ILE A 177 -3.18 -11.32 21.79
N THR A 178 -1.95 -11.59 21.35
CA THR A 178 -1.09 -10.62 20.68
C THR A 178 -0.35 -11.24 19.51
N CYS A 179 0.08 -10.40 18.56
CA CYS A 179 1.03 -10.77 17.52
C CYS A 179 2.24 -9.83 17.57
N ASN A 180 3.43 -10.39 17.40
CA ASN A 180 4.70 -9.65 17.29
C ASN A 180 5.48 -10.03 16.03
N TRP A 181 4.83 -10.73 15.09
CA TRP A 181 5.50 -11.19 13.88
C TRP A 181 6.02 -10.02 13.06
N THR A 182 7.27 -10.18 12.64
CA THR A 182 8.01 -9.25 11.81
C THR A 182 8.86 -10.09 10.85
N GLY A 183 8.80 -9.83 9.55
CA GLY A 183 9.51 -10.62 8.55
C GLY A 183 9.42 -10.04 7.15
N ASP A 184 9.89 -10.78 6.15
CA ASP A 184 9.92 -10.32 4.76
C ASP A 184 8.54 -10.39 4.05
N PRO A 185 8.38 -9.80 2.85
CA PRO A 185 7.12 -9.82 2.12
C PRO A 185 6.60 -11.21 1.74
N LEU A 186 7.49 -12.19 1.49
CA LEU A 186 7.09 -13.56 1.14
C LEU A 186 6.57 -14.30 2.38
N GLY A 187 7.22 -14.10 3.53
CA GLY A 187 6.79 -14.68 4.80
C GLY A 187 5.49 -14.10 5.34
N TYR A 188 5.12 -12.88 4.94
CA TYR A 188 3.93 -12.19 5.45
C TYR A 188 2.62 -12.92 5.11
N GLU A 189 2.45 -13.39 3.88
CA GLU A 189 1.23 -14.12 3.49
C GLU A 189 1.08 -15.42 4.25
N GLU A 190 2.18 -16.17 4.41
CA GLU A 190 2.18 -17.42 5.17
C GLU A 190 1.85 -17.18 6.64
N HIS A 191 2.42 -16.12 7.23
CA HIS A 191 2.09 -15.69 8.57
C HIS A 191 0.59 -15.37 8.72
N MET A 192 0.01 -14.55 7.83
CA MET A 192 -1.41 -14.19 7.90
C MET A 192 -2.33 -15.40 7.79
N ARG A 193 -1.90 -16.44 7.06
CA ARG A 193 -2.71 -17.64 6.80
C ARG A 193 -2.64 -18.68 7.92
N LYS A 194 -1.46 -18.91 8.50
CA LYS A 194 -1.23 -20.00 9.47
C LYS A 194 -0.56 -19.56 10.75
N GLY A 195 0.21 -18.47 10.73
CA GLY A 195 1.09 -18.09 11.83
C GLY A 195 0.52 -17.04 12.78
N CYS A 196 -0.51 -16.28 12.38
CA CYS A 196 -1.03 -15.17 13.17
C CYS A 196 -2.04 -15.64 14.24
N PRO A 197 -1.73 -15.52 15.55
CA PRO A 197 -2.66 -15.92 16.61
C PRO A 197 -3.95 -15.12 16.60
N VAL A 198 -3.87 -13.85 16.21
CA VAL A 198 -5.03 -12.96 16.09
C VAL A 198 -5.95 -13.40 14.97
N GLU A 199 -5.42 -13.70 13.76
CA GLU A 199 -6.26 -14.22 12.67
C GLU A 199 -6.84 -15.60 13.01
N ALA A 200 -6.06 -16.50 13.60
CA ALA A 200 -6.54 -17.81 14.01
C ALA A 200 -7.73 -17.71 14.97
N PHE A 201 -7.65 -16.82 15.96
CA PHE A 201 -8.75 -16.56 16.89
C PHE A 201 -9.97 -15.97 16.19
N LEU A 202 -9.78 -14.95 15.35
CA LEU A 202 -10.87 -14.29 14.64
C LEU A 202 -11.58 -15.23 13.66
N ALA A 203 -10.84 -16.10 12.96
CA ALA A 203 -11.40 -17.14 12.11
C ALA A 203 -12.27 -18.12 12.93
N SER A 204 -11.78 -18.58 14.08
CA SER A 204 -12.53 -19.51 14.95
C SER A 204 -13.83 -18.92 15.50
N LYS A 205 -13.89 -17.59 15.70
CA LYS A 205 -15.13 -16.92 16.12
C LYS A 205 -16.18 -16.93 15.01
N ILE A 206 -15.77 -16.67 13.76
CA ILE A 206 -16.68 -16.68 12.61
C ILE A 206 -17.30 -18.07 12.42
N GLU A 207 -16.49 -19.13 12.54
CA GLU A 207 -16.96 -20.51 12.43
C GLU A 207 -17.99 -20.86 13.51
N LYS A 208 -17.79 -20.40 14.75
CA LYS A 208 -18.74 -20.62 15.86
C LYS A 208 -20.05 -19.85 15.69
N THR A 209 -20.00 -18.62 15.17
CA THR A 209 -21.21 -17.82 14.91
C THR A 209 -22.07 -18.44 13.81
N ASN A 210 -21.46 -19.03 12.78
CA ASN A 210 -22.18 -19.70 11.69
C ASN A 210 -22.75 -21.08 12.05
N GLN A 211 -22.45 -21.61 13.24
CA GLN A 211 -22.91 -22.93 13.71
C GLN A 211 -24.07 -22.86 14.73
N MET A 212 -24.62 -21.68 15.03
CA MET A 212 -25.79 -21.61 15.92
C MET A 212 -27.09 -21.96 15.16
N PRO A 213 -27.83 -23.01 15.56
CA PRO A 213 -29.08 -23.37 14.91
C PRO A 213 -30.16 -22.31 15.16
N MET A 214 -30.86 -21.92 14.09
CA MET A 214 -32.09 -21.13 14.15
C MET A 214 -33.16 -21.96 14.88
N THR A 215 -33.28 -21.78 16.20
CA THR A 215 -34.37 -22.40 16.97
C THR A 215 -35.69 -21.77 16.55
N LEU A 216 -36.37 -22.42 15.59
CA LEU A 216 -37.74 -22.15 15.22
C LEU A 216 -38.63 -22.31 16.47
N HIS A 217 -39.02 -21.19 17.07
CA HIS A 217 -40.12 -21.17 18.03
C HIS A 217 -41.42 -21.36 17.25
N GLY A 218 -41.82 -22.63 17.07
CA GLY A 218 -43.17 -22.99 16.71
C GLY A 218 -44.09 -22.67 17.88
N GLY A 219 -44.80 -21.55 17.78
CA GLY A 219 -45.87 -21.19 18.70
C GLY A 219 -46.99 -22.22 18.64
N GLN A 220 -47.40 -22.67 19.83
CA GLN A 220 -48.70 -23.27 20.07
C GLN A 220 -49.77 -22.18 20.14
#